data_AF-A0A9D4QSQ2-F1
#
_entry.id   AF-A0A9D4QSQ2-F1
#
_cell.length_a   1.000
_cell.length_b   1.000
_cell.length_c   1.000
_cell.angle_alpha   90.00
_cell.angle_beta   90.00
_cell.angle_gamma   90.00
#
_symmetry.space_group_name_H-M   'P 1'
#
loop_
_entity.id
_entity.type
_entity.pdbx_description
1 polymer ?
#
loop_
_entity_poly.entity_id
_entity_poly.type
_entity_poly.pdbx_seq_one_letter_code
_entity_poly.pdbx_strand_id
1 'polypeptide(L)'
;MLSPAEQTSMLEAQHKVVCLFSPKFVCFSYAAMKQRLHLAALHSVSNAHRKHAETKNGEKRYRISYPKYKAGHHVVKPVKEACNYDYVTELMVELLQLKQQFKSTRIAKQASSSILFSPPP
;
A
#
# COMPACT_ATOMS: atom_id res chain seq x y z
N MET A 1 5.99 19.44 -21.82
CA MET A 1 5.42 18.99 -20.52
C MET A 1 4.56 17.78 -20.85
N LEU A 2 4.73 16.63 -20.20
CA LEU A 2 3.80 15.51 -20.42
C LEU A 2 2.42 15.92 -19.91
N SER A 3 1.37 15.58 -20.65
CA SER A 3 -0.01 15.79 -20.23
C SER A 3 -0.27 15.07 -18.89
N PRO A 4 -1.02 15.66 -17.94
CA PRO A 4 -1.46 14.96 -16.73
C PRO A 4 -2.13 13.61 -17.01
N ALA A 5 -2.78 13.47 -18.17
CA ALA A 5 -3.45 12.24 -18.59
C ALA A 5 -2.49 11.10 -18.96
N GLU A 6 -1.25 11.40 -19.33
CA GLU A 6 -0.26 10.42 -19.78
C GLU A 6 0.72 10.02 -18.66
N GLN A 7 0.57 10.59 -17.47
CA GLN A 7 1.49 10.34 -16.35
C GLN A 7 1.22 8.99 -15.68
N THR A 8 2.05 7.99 -15.95
CA THR A 8 1.96 6.62 -15.39
C THR A 8 2.56 6.45 -14.00
N SER A 9 3.14 7.51 -13.41
CA SER A 9 3.95 7.40 -12.19
C SER A 9 3.23 6.76 -10.98
N MET A 10 1.91 6.98 -10.86
CA MET A 10 1.12 6.40 -9.76
C MET A 10 0.85 4.91 -10.00
N LEU A 11 0.54 4.53 -11.24
CA LEU A 11 0.38 3.13 -11.64
C LEU A 11 1.69 2.34 -11.43
N GLU A 12 2.81 2.92 -11.82
CA GLU A 12 4.14 2.31 -11.60
C GLU A 12 4.45 2.16 -10.11
N ALA A 13 4.07 3.14 -9.28
CA ALA A 13 4.24 3.05 -7.83
C ALA A 13 3.38 1.93 -7.23
N GLN A 14 2.10 1.82 -7.63
CA GLN A 14 1.22 0.73 -7.21
C GLN A 14 1.77 -0.64 -7.64
N HIS A 15 2.26 -0.76 -8.88
CA HIS A 15 2.86 -1.99 -9.37
C HIS A 15 4.08 -2.41 -8.54
N LYS A 16 4.93 -1.46 -8.15
CA LYS A 16 6.08 -1.73 -7.26
C LYS A 16 5.65 -2.24 -5.89
N VAL A 17 4.56 -1.70 -5.32
CA VAL A 17 3.99 -2.19 -4.06
C VAL A 17 3.49 -3.63 -4.23
N VAL A 18 2.79 -3.93 -5.32
CA VAL A 18 2.36 -5.32 -5.61
C VAL A 18 3.56 -6.26 -5.71
N CYS A 19 4.62 -5.87 -6.42
CA CYS A 19 5.84 -6.67 -6.52
C CYS A 19 6.55 -6.88 -5.17
N LEU A 20 6.44 -5.92 -4.24
CA LEU A 20 7.00 -6.04 -2.89
C LEU A 20 6.24 -7.07 -2.05
N PHE A 21 4.90 -7.01 -2.04
CA PHE A 21 4.07 -7.91 -1.23
C PHE A 21 3.87 -9.29 -1.86
N SER A 22 3.89 -9.34 -3.20
CA SER A 22 3.48 -10.47 -4.01
C SER A 22 4.38 -10.65 -5.24
N PRO A 23 5.69 -10.90 -5.04
CA PRO A 23 6.63 -11.07 -6.13
C PRO A 23 6.25 -12.25 -7.03
N LYS A 24 6.28 -12.05 -8.36
CA LYS A 24 5.94 -13.09 -9.34
C LYS A 24 6.86 -14.32 -9.31
N PHE A 25 8.10 -14.15 -8.85
CA PHE A 25 9.11 -15.21 -8.78
C PHE A 25 8.96 -16.12 -7.55
N VAL A 26 8.01 -15.84 -6.66
CA VAL A 26 7.72 -16.68 -5.49
C VAL A 26 6.37 -17.37 -5.67
N CYS A 27 6.35 -18.69 -5.53
CA CYS A 27 5.11 -19.46 -5.59
C CYS A 27 4.35 -19.34 -4.26
N PHE A 28 3.18 -18.70 -4.30
CA PHE A 28 2.22 -18.68 -3.20
C PHE A 28 0.96 -19.47 -3.58
N SER A 29 0.26 -20.02 -2.59
CA SER A 29 -1.09 -20.53 -2.81
C SER A 29 -2.03 -19.40 -3.24
N TYR A 30 -3.10 -19.74 -3.96
CA TYR A 30 -4.08 -18.74 -4.39
C TYR A 30 -4.61 -17.88 -3.23
N ALA A 31 -4.91 -18.51 -2.09
CA ALA A 31 -5.38 -17.81 -0.90
C ALA A 31 -4.32 -16.82 -0.36
N ALA A 32 -3.07 -17.24 -0.27
CA ALA A 32 -1.98 -16.38 0.20
C ALA A 32 -1.68 -15.23 -0.77
N MET A 33 -1.76 -15.48 -2.08
CA MET A 33 -1.59 -14.47 -3.13
C MET A 33 -2.68 -13.41 -3.03
N LYS A 34 -3.95 -13.83 -2.89
CA LYS A 34 -5.09 -12.93 -2.72
C LYS A 34 -4.95 -12.04 -1.49
N GLN A 35 -4.56 -12.61 -0.34
CA GLN A 35 -4.35 -11.85 0.89
C GLN A 35 -3.20 -10.83 0.74
N ARG A 36 -2.10 -11.22 0.10
CA ARG A 36 -0.98 -10.30 -0.18
C ARG A 36 -1.37 -9.15 -1.08
N LEU A 37 -2.22 -9.39 -2.08
CA LEU A 37 -2.77 -8.33 -2.93
C LEU A 37 -3.66 -7.36 -2.15
N HIS A 38 -4.50 -7.86 -1.23
CA HIS A 38 -5.29 -7.00 -0.35
C HIS A 38 -4.38 -6.13 0.55
N LEU A 39 -3.33 -6.70 1.13
CA LEU A 39 -2.35 -5.94 1.91
C LEU A 39 -1.61 -4.89 1.07
N ALA A 40 -1.26 -5.21 -0.18
CA ALA A 40 -0.67 -4.25 -1.10
C ALA A 40 -1.62 -3.08 -1.42
N ALA A 41 -2.92 -3.36 -1.58
CA ALA A 41 -3.94 -2.35 -1.81
C ALA A 41 -4.11 -1.45 -0.58
N LEU A 42 -4.25 -2.03 0.61
CA LEU A 42 -4.31 -1.29 1.88
C LEU A 42 -3.08 -0.40 2.06
N HIS A 43 -1.89 -0.96 1.90
CA HIS A 43 -0.64 -0.20 1.99
C HIS A 43 -0.62 0.99 1.02
N SER A 44 -1.09 0.79 -0.21
CA SER A 44 -1.14 1.84 -1.23
C SER A 44 -2.12 2.95 -0.87
N VAL A 45 -3.30 2.61 -0.32
CA VAL A 45 -4.30 3.59 0.11
C VAL A 45 -3.79 4.38 1.32
N SER A 46 -3.31 3.69 2.37
CA SER A 46 -2.79 4.34 3.57
C SER A 46 -1.59 5.26 3.28
N ASN A 47 -0.83 4.98 2.22
CA ASN A 47 0.37 5.73 1.85
C ASN A 47 0.21 6.61 0.59
N ALA A 48 -0.99 6.73 0.03
CA ALA A 48 -1.23 7.50 -1.20
C ALA A 48 -0.92 8.99 -1.00
N HIS A 49 -1.25 9.54 0.17
CA HIS A 49 -1.25 10.98 0.44
C HIS A 49 -0.19 11.40 1.47
N ARG A 50 0.92 10.65 1.54
CA ARG A 50 2.05 11.01 2.41
C ARG A 50 2.53 12.43 2.14
N LYS A 51 2.71 13.19 3.21
CA LYS A 51 3.12 14.59 3.16
C LYS A 51 4.60 14.72 2.79
N HIS A 52 5.00 15.94 2.46
CA HIS A 52 6.39 16.29 2.23
C HIS A 52 7.13 16.24 3.55
N ALA A 53 8.24 15.49 3.61
CA ALA A 53 9.09 15.44 4.80
C ALA A 53 9.72 16.80 5.10
N GLU A 54 9.66 17.20 6.35
CA GLU A 54 10.27 18.43 6.87
C GLU A 54 11.52 18.08 7.70
N THR A 55 12.44 19.03 7.84
CA THR A 55 13.58 18.94 8.77
C THR A 55 13.13 19.28 10.19
N LYS A 56 14.01 19.10 11.18
CA LYS A 56 13.73 19.52 12.57
C LYS A 56 13.39 21.00 12.70
N ASN A 57 13.82 21.81 11.73
CA ASN A 57 13.59 23.26 11.67
C ASN A 57 12.33 23.62 10.87
N GLY A 58 11.54 22.64 10.40
CA GLY A 58 10.34 22.87 9.60
C GLY A 58 10.60 23.10 8.09
N GLU A 59 11.83 22.89 7.62
CA GLU A 59 12.16 23.12 6.21
C GLU A 59 11.86 21.89 5.35
N LYS A 60 11.26 22.08 4.17
CA LYS A 60 10.93 20.99 3.24
C LYS A 60 12.18 20.31 2.70
N ARG A 61 12.21 18.98 2.72
CA ARG A 61 13.35 18.16 2.27
C ARG A 61 13.24 17.78 0.80
N TYR A 62 14.31 17.99 0.05
CA TYR A 62 14.35 17.65 -1.38
C TYR A 62 15.47 16.66 -1.68
N ARG A 63 15.30 15.92 -2.78
CA ARG A 63 16.31 15.01 -3.31
C ARG A 63 16.53 15.28 -4.79
N ILE A 64 17.79 15.27 -5.20
CA ILE A 64 18.19 15.39 -6.60
C ILE A 64 18.04 14.03 -7.27
N SER A 65 17.39 14.01 -8.43
CA SER A 65 17.21 12.85 -9.31
C SER A 65 17.81 13.17 -10.66
N TYR A 66 18.46 12.19 -11.30
CA TYR A 66 19.01 12.30 -12.65
C TYR A 66 18.26 11.36 -13.60
N PRO A 67 17.12 11.78 -14.19
CA PRO A 67 16.37 10.93 -15.09
C PRO A 67 17.15 10.68 -16.39
N LYS A 68 17.16 9.43 -16.88
CA LYS A 68 17.91 9.05 -18.09
C LYS A 68 17.53 9.89 -19.32
N TYR A 69 16.25 10.19 -19.51
CA TYR A 69 15.75 10.98 -20.64
C TYR A 69 16.21 12.44 -20.64
N LYS A 70 16.80 12.91 -19.54
CA LYS A 70 17.30 14.29 -19.39
C LYS A 70 18.80 14.41 -19.70
N ALA A 71 19.44 13.37 -20.23
CA ALA A 71 20.82 13.41 -20.76
C ALA A 71 21.84 14.12 -19.83
N GLY A 72 21.78 13.81 -18.52
CA GLY A 72 22.69 14.39 -17.52
C GLY A 72 22.12 15.57 -16.73
N HIS A 73 21.01 16.18 -17.18
CA HIS A 73 20.32 17.20 -16.38
C HIS A 73 19.60 16.58 -15.16
N HIS A 74 19.54 17.35 -14.09
CA HIS A 74 18.93 16.95 -12.83
C HIS A 74 17.52 17.52 -12.65
N VAL A 75 16.73 16.84 -11.83
CA VAL A 75 15.40 17.26 -11.39
C VAL A 75 15.33 17.14 -9.88
N VAL A 76 14.86 18.20 -9.23
CA VAL A 76 14.61 18.22 -7.79
C VAL A 76 13.24 17.59 -7.52
N LYS A 77 13.20 16.60 -6.61
CA LYS A 77 11.95 15.92 -6.21
C LYS A 77 11.71 16.11 -4.70
N PRO A 78 10.45 16.30 -4.27
CA PRO A 78 10.12 16.34 -2.85
C PRO A 78 10.38 14.97 -2.22
N VAL A 79 10.99 14.96 -1.03
CA VAL A 79 11.10 13.75 -0.20
C VAL A 79 9.80 13.62 0.58
N LYS A 80 9.11 12.48 0.45
CA LYS A 80 7.92 12.20 1.26
C LYS A 80 8.32 11.69 2.63
N GLU A 81 7.43 11.84 3.60
CA GLU A 81 7.54 11.23 4.92
C GLU A 81 7.68 9.70 4.85
N ALA A 82 8.07 9.08 5.97
CA ALA A 82 8.15 7.63 6.09
C ALA A 82 6.78 6.97 5.75
N CYS A 83 6.82 5.71 5.34
CA CYS A 83 5.57 4.97 5.12
C CYS A 83 4.85 4.74 6.47
N ASN A 84 3.53 4.91 6.45
CA ASN A 84 2.63 4.55 7.52
C ASN A 84 2.34 3.03 7.46
N TYR A 85 2.39 2.38 8.62
CA TYR A 85 2.06 0.96 8.83
C TYR A 85 1.03 0.73 9.95
N ASP A 86 0.34 1.78 10.39
CA ASP A 86 -0.65 1.72 11.48
C ASP A 86 -1.78 0.72 11.17
N TYR A 87 -2.17 0.61 9.89
CA TYR A 87 -3.12 -0.40 9.42
C TYR A 87 -2.71 -1.85 9.79
N VAL A 88 -1.41 -2.14 9.95
CA VAL A 88 -0.94 -3.47 10.39
C VAL A 88 -1.34 -3.71 11.84
N THR A 89 -1.20 -2.69 12.69
CA THR A 89 -1.58 -2.79 14.11
C THR A 89 -3.09 -2.93 14.25
N GLU A 90 -3.87 -2.16 13.47
CA GLU A 90 -5.34 -2.27 13.42
C GLU A 90 -5.77 -3.68 13.02
N LEU A 91 -5.23 -4.23 11.93
CA LEU A 91 -5.51 -5.59 11.49
C LEU A 91 -5.15 -6.65 12.54
N MET A 92 -4.06 -6.47 13.28
CA MET A 92 -3.65 -7.39 14.34
C MET A 92 -4.60 -7.35 15.53
N VAL A 93 -5.07 -6.16 15.91
CA VAL A 93 -6.07 -5.99 16.98
C VAL A 93 -7.39 -6.65 16.57
N GLU A 94 -7.88 -6.40 15.36
CA GLU A 94 -9.09 -7.03 14.83
C GLU A 94 -8.98 -8.56 14.79
N LEU A 95 -7.83 -9.09 14.36
CA LEU A 95 -7.56 -10.54 14.39
C LEU A 95 -7.71 -11.09 15.80
N LEU A 96 -7.10 -10.44 16.80
CA LEU A 96 -7.17 -10.90 18.19
C LEU A 96 -8.62 -10.90 18.70
N GLN A 97 -9.40 -9.88 18.39
CA GLN A 97 -10.83 -9.81 18.73
C GLN A 97 -11.62 -10.93 18.05
N LEU A 98 -11.42 -11.15 16.74
CA LEU A 98 -12.07 -12.24 16.01
C LEU A 98 -11.72 -13.61 16.57
N LYS A 99 -10.48 -13.82 17.02
CA LYS A 99 -10.05 -15.06 17.66
C LYS A 99 -10.72 -15.28 19.02
N GLN A 100 -11.04 -14.22 19.76
CA GLN A 100 -11.81 -14.33 20.99
C GLN A 100 -13.27 -14.71 20.72
N GLN A 101 -13.85 -14.16 19.65
CA GLN A 101 -15.24 -14.43 19.25
C GLN A 101 -15.43 -15.82 18.64
N PHE A 102 -14.49 -16.26 17.79
CA PHE A 102 -14.60 -17.51 17.06
C PHE A 102 -13.48 -18.48 17.44
N LYS A 103 -13.86 -19.67 17.91
CA LYS A 103 -12.93 -20.75 18.26
C LYS A 103 -12.16 -21.32 17.05
N SER A 104 -12.65 -21.11 15.81
CA SER A 104 -12.03 -21.64 14.59
C SER A 104 -12.18 -20.68 13.41
N THR A 105 -11.15 -20.63 12.56
CA THR A 105 -11.11 -19.81 11.33
C THR A 105 -12.16 -20.22 10.31
N ARG A 106 -12.58 -21.50 10.29
CA ARG A 106 -13.66 -21.98 9.40
C ARG A 106 -15.01 -21.35 9.76
N ILE A 107 -15.31 -21.28 11.05
CA ILE A 107 -16.55 -20.70 11.58
C ILE A 107 -16.56 -19.19 11.30
N ALA A 108 -15.44 -18.51 11.59
CA ALA A 108 -15.29 -17.09 11.28
C ALA A 108 -15.49 -16.79 9.79
N LYS A 109 -14.98 -17.65 8.89
CA LYS A 109 -15.14 -17.49 7.44
C LYS A 109 -16.59 -17.67 6.97
N GLN A 110 -17.33 -18.60 7.57
CA GLN A 110 -18.77 -18.77 7.30
C GLN A 110 -19.56 -17.53 7.77
N ALA A 111 -19.30 -17.05 8.98
CA ALA A 111 -19.95 -15.86 9.54
C ALA A 111 -19.65 -14.57 8.75
N SER A 112 -18.44 -14.43 8.21
CA SER A 112 -18.05 -13.27 7.38
C SER A 112 -18.60 -13.34 5.96
N SER A 113 -18.83 -14.54 5.42
CA SER A 113 -19.45 -14.69 4.10
C SER A 113 -20.89 -14.16 4.07
N SER A 114 -21.62 -14.21 5.18
CA SER A 114 -22.94 -13.57 5.27
C SER A 114 -22.89 -12.04 5.31
N ILE A 115 -21.78 -11.45 5.77
CA ILE A 115 -21.62 -9.99 5.94
C ILE A 115 -21.12 -9.33 4.64
N LEU A 116 -20.20 -9.96 3.92
CA LEU A 116 -19.64 -9.40 2.68
C LEU A 116 -20.62 -9.35 1.50
N PHE A 117 -21.67 -10.18 1.53
CA PHE A 117 -22.68 -10.28 0.48
C PHE A 117 -24.03 -9.68 0.89
N SER A 118 -24.13 -9.03 2.06
CA SER A 118 -25.34 -8.26 2.38
C SER A 118 -25.39 -7.01 1.49
N PRO A 119 -26.55 -6.68 0.89
CA PRO A 119 -26.68 -5.44 0.15
C PRO A 119 -26.39 -4.25 1.08
N PRO A 120 -25.74 -3.20 0.57
CA PRO A 120 -25.55 -1.98 1.36
C PRO A 120 -26.91 -1.39 1.75
N PRO A 121 -27.01 -0.69 2.91
CA PRO A 121 -28.22 0.01 3.31
C PRO A 121 -28.59 1.13 2.32
#